data_AF-A0A920SVE4-F1
#
_entry.id   AF-A0A920SVE4-F1
#
_cell.length_a   1.000
_cell.length_b   1.000
_cell.length_c   1.000
_cell.angle_alpha   90.00
_cell.angle_beta   90.00
_cell.angle_gamma   90.00
#
_symmetry.space_group_name_H-M   'P 1'
#
loop_
_entity.id
_entity.type
_entity.pdbx_description
1 polymer ?
#
loop_
_entity_poly.entity_id
_entity_poly.type
_entity_poly.pdbx_seq_one_letter_code
_entity_poly.pdbx_strand_id
1 'polypeptide(L)' 'MSEVRNILFIMADQLRADYLGCYGHPFLQTPNIDALAGRGMRFQRAYCNAPICGPSRMSFYTGRSMASHGCA' A
#
# COMPACT_ATOMS: atom_id res chain seq x y z
N MET A 1 15.73 12.88 18.81
CA MET A 1 14.69 11.96 18.33
C MET A 1 15.19 10.54 18.58
N SER A 2 14.39 9.65 19.17
CA SER A 2 14.77 8.24 19.23
C SER A 2 14.68 7.66 17.83
N GLU A 3 15.69 6.89 17.44
CA GLU A 3 15.70 6.18 16.16
C GLU A 3 14.51 5.20 16.06
N VAL A 4 13.96 5.06 14.85
CA VAL A 4 12.85 4.11 14.60
C VAL A 4 13.41 2.69 14.69
N ARG A 5 12.95 1.91 15.66
CA ARG A 5 13.47 0.56 15.93
C ARG A 5 12.85 -0.54 15.07
N ASN A 6 11.58 -0.39 14.71
CA ASN A 6 10.80 -1.40 14.01
C ASN A 6 10.09 -0.78 12.81
N ILE A 7 10.08 -1.51 11.70
CA ILE A 7 9.26 -1.21 10.52
C ILE A 7 8.23 -2.33 10.39
N LEU A 8 6.95 -1.98 10.51
CA LEU A 8 5.84 -2.89 10.25
C LEU A 8 5.27 -2.61 8.87
N PHE A 9 5.56 -3.51 7.91
CA PHE A 9 5.02 -3.44 6.57
C PHE A 9 3.74 -4.28 6.44
N ILE A 10 2.61 -3.63 6.21
CA ILE A 10 1.29 -4.27 6.04
C ILE A 10 0.86 -4.12 4.58
N MET A 11 0.49 -5.24 3.94
CA MET A 11 -0.02 -5.27 2.58
C MET A 11 -1.33 -6.08 2.53
N ALA A 12 -2.40 -5.49 1.99
CA ALA A 12 -3.64 -6.18 1.68
C ALA A 12 -3.64 -6.65 0.21
N ASP A 13 -4.12 -7.87 -0.05
CA ASP A 13 -4.29 -8.35 -1.43
C ASP A 13 -5.62 -7.87 -2.01
N GLN A 14 -5.60 -7.48 -3.29
CA GLN A 14 -6.77 -7.03 -4.06
C GLN A 14 -7.60 -5.88 -3.46
N LEU A 15 -7.08 -5.14 -2.47
CA LEU A 15 -7.75 -3.98 -1.90
C LEU A 15 -7.74 -2.81 -2.89
N ARG A 16 -8.92 -2.35 -3.29
CA ARG A 16 -9.06 -1.13 -4.09
C ARG A 16 -8.81 0.11 -3.21
N ALA A 17 -8.17 1.13 -3.80
CA ALA A 17 -7.88 2.37 -3.09
C ALA A 17 -9.15 3.12 -2.63
N ASP A 18 -10.23 3.04 -3.40
CA ASP A 18 -11.50 3.71 -3.10
C ASP A 18 -12.38 2.95 -2.11
N TYR A 19 -11.94 1.79 -1.59
CA TYR A 19 -12.65 0.98 -0.58
C TYR A 19 -12.16 1.24 0.85
N LEU A 20 -11.79 2.49 1.14
CA LEU A 20 -11.36 2.94 2.47
C LEU A 20 -12.08 4.26 2.80
N GLY A 21 -12.53 4.42 4.04
CA GLY A 21 -13.20 5.63 4.52
C GLY A 21 -12.32 6.87 4.32
N CYS A 22 -11.04 6.79 4.67
CA CYS A 22 -10.05 7.85 4.45
C CYS A 22 -9.75 8.17 2.96
N TYR A 23 -10.20 7.34 2.02
CA TYR A 23 -10.17 7.62 0.57
C TYR A 23 -11.54 8.01 0.00
N GLY A 24 -12.57 8.15 0.84
CA GLY A 24 -13.88 8.68 0.47
C GLY A 24 -14.96 7.63 0.22
N HIS A 25 -14.75 6.37 0.61
CA HIS A 25 -15.81 5.36 0.47
C HIS A 25 -17.07 5.75 1.28
N PRO A 26 -18.27 5.79 0.68
CA PRO A 26 -19.42 6.48 1.27
C PRO A 26 -20.07 5.77 2.48
N PHE A 27 -19.88 4.46 2.63
CA PHE A 27 -20.57 3.67 3.67
C PHE A 27 -19.71 2.60 4.36
N LEU A 28 -18.47 2.38 3.90
CA LEU A 28 -17.62 1.34 4.49
C LEU A 28 -16.82 1.94 5.63
N GLN A 29 -16.90 1.30 6.79
CA GLN A 29 -16.20 1.75 7.98
C GLN A 29 -14.84 1.05 8.07
N THR A 30 -13.76 1.83 7.97
CA THR A 30 -12.38 1.35 8.13
C THR A 30 -11.65 2.09 9.25
N PRO A 31 -12.22 2.16 10.47
CA PRO A 31 -11.79 3.11 11.51
C PRO A 31 -10.32 2.96 11.92
N ASN A 32 -9.77 1.74 11.89
CA ASN A 32 -8.36 1.50 12.23
C ASN A 32 -7.40 2.03 11.15
N ILE A 33 -7.75 1.88 9.87
CA ILE A 33 -6.96 2.39 8.75
C ILE A 33 -7.10 3.91 8.68
N ASP A 34 -8.31 4.42 8.90
CA ASP A 34 -8.58 5.86 8.90
C ASP A 34 -7.84 6.57 10.04
N ALA A 35 -7.77 5.97 11.23
CA ALA A 35 -6.99 6.46 12.36
C ALA A 35 -5.48 6.44 12.07
N LEU A 36 -4.97 5.43 11.35
CA LEU A 36 -3.57 5.40 10.90
C LEU A 36 -3.29 6.53 9.91
N ALA A 37 -4.17 6.75 8.93
CA ALA A 37 -4.06 7.82 7.96
C ALA A 37 -4.10 9.22 8.61
N GLY A 38 -4.94 9.41 9.64
CA GLY A 38 -5.07 10.67 10.37
C GLY A 38 -3.87 11.04 11.25
N ARG A 39 -3.02 10.06 11.62
CA ARG A 39 -1.80 10.29 12.41
C ARG A 39 -0.52 10.18 11.59
N GLY A 40 -0.64 10.05 10.26
CA GLY A 40 0.49 9.83 9.35
C GLY A 40 0.33 10.56 8.03
N MET A 41 0.91 9.99 6.98
CA MET A 41 0.79 10.49 5.61
C MET A 41 0.02 9.50 4.75
N ARG A 42 -0.90 10.01 3.93
CA ARG A 42 -1.71 9.24 2.99
C ARG A 42 -1.39 9.67 1.56
N PHE A 43 -0.96 8.74 0.72
CA PHE A 43 -0.61 9.00 -0.67
C PHE A 43 -1.85 8.84 -1.57
N GLN A 44 -2.31 9.93 -2.20
CA GLN A 44 -3.49 9.88 -3.08
C GLN A 44 -3.22 9.29 -4.47
N ARG A 45 -1.94 9.14 -4.84
CA ARG A 45 -1.49 8.69 -6.17
C ARG A 45 -0.35 7.69 -6.04
N ALA A 46 -0.65 6.53 -5.44
CA ALA A 46 0.26 5.40 -5.35
C ALA A 46 -0.18 4.31 -6.35
N TYR A 47 0.75 3.86 -7.19
CA TYR A 47 0.50 2.87 -8.24
C TYR A 47 1.28 1.58 -7.97
N CYS A 48 0.66 0.44 -8.23
CA CYS A 48 1.40 -0.82 -8.33
C CYS A 48 2.19 -0.87 -9.64
N ASN A 49 3.33 -1.56 -9.63
CA ASN A 49 4.15 -1.73 -10.84
C ASN A 49 3.56 -2.75 -11.83
N ALA A 50 2.59 -3.55 -11.40
CA ALA A 50 1.91 -4.55 -12.21
C ALA A 50 0.47 -4.78 -11.73
N PRO A 51 -0.48 -5.10 -12.63
CA PRO A 51 -1.87 -5.36 -12.28
C PRO A 51 -2.12 -6.81 -11.79
N ILE A 52 -1.08 -7.56 -11.41
CA ILE A 52 -1.18 -8.94 -10.94
C ILE A 52 -0.26 -9.23 -9.75
N CYS A 53 -0.69 -10.14 -8.87
CA CYS A 53 -0.16 -10.32 -7.52
C CYS A 53 1.36 -10.58 -7.48
N GLY A 54 1.83 -11.62 -8.18
CA GLY A 54 3.23 -12.04 -8.15
C GLY A 54 4.20 -10.92 -8.55
N PRO A 55 4.10 -10.38 -9.78
CA PRO A 55 5.01 -9.34 -10.28
C PRO A 55 4.91 -8.04 -9.48
N SER A 56 3.71 -7.63 -9.07
CA SER A 56 3.52 -6.43 -8.23
C SER A 56 4.30 -6.55 -6.91
N ARG A 57 4.19 -7.71 -6.25
CA ARG A 57 4.91 -8.01 -5.01
C ARG A 57 6.43 -8.07 -5.25
N MET A 58 6.88 -8.70 -6.34
CA MET A 58 8.31 -8.78 -6.66
C MET A 58 8.93 -7.39 -6.91
N SER A 59 8.23 -6.51 -7.61
CA SER A 59 8.67 -5.13 -7.77
C SER A 59 8.75 -4.39 -6.43
N PHE A 60 7.79 -4.63 -5.52
CA PHE A 60 7.81 -4.02 -4.18
C PHE A 60 8.98 -4.52 -3.33
N TYR A 61 9.24 -5.83 -3.33
CA TYR A 61 10.30 -6.43 -2.50
C TYR A 61 11.70 -6.09 -3.00
N THR A 62 11.87 -5.96 -4.31
CA THR A 62 13.19 -5.70 -4.91
C THR A 62 13.47 -4.23 -5.16
N GLY A 63 12.45 -3.36 -5.11
CA GLY A 63 12.57 -1.94 -5.47
C GLY A 63 12.90 -1.73 -6.96
N ARG A 64 12.57 -2.69 -7.83
CA ARG A 64 12.91 -2.70 -9.25
C ARG A 64 11.65 -2.84 -10.10
N SER A 65 11.69 -2.34 -11.35
CA SER A 65 10.60 -2.56 -12.31
C SER A 65 10.55 -4.02 -12.77
N MET A 66 9.41 -4.45 -13.31
CA MET A 66 9.25 -5.81 -13.86
C MET A 66 10.34 -6.18 -14.87
N ALA A 67 10.63 -5.28 -15.80
CA ALA A 67 11.69 -5.45 -16.80
C ALA A 67 13.08 -5.67 -16.17
N SER A 68 13.29 -5.15 -14.96
CA SER A 68 14.57 -5.18 -14.27
C SER A 68 14.76 -6.43 -13.39
N HIS A 69 13.68 -7.07 -12.92
CA HIS A 69 13.75 -8.26 -12.06
C HIS A 69 13.31 -9.57 -12.74
N GLY A 70 12.67 -9.52 -13.91
CA GLY A 70 12.40 -10.69 -14.74
C GLY A 70 11.25 -11.60 -14.26
N CYS A 71 10.78 -11.46 -13.02
CA CYS A 71 9.56 -12.14 -12.56
C CYS A 71 8.30 -11.59 -13.25
N ALA A 72 7.72 -12.39 -14.15
CA ALA A 72 6.45 -12.18 -14.84
C ALA A 72 5.26 -12.77 -14.10
#